data_AF-U4TTZ7-F1
#
_entry.id   AF-U4TTZ7-F1
#
_cell.length_a   1.000
_cell.length_b   1.000
_cell.length_c   1.000
_cell.angle_alpha   90.00
_cell.angle_beta   90.00
_cell.angle_gamma   90.00
#
_symmetry.space_group_name_H-M   'P 1'
#
loop_
_entity.id
_entity.type
_entity.pdbx_description
1 polymer ?
#
loop_
_entity_poly.entity_id
_entity_poly.type
_entity_poly.pdbx_seq_one_letter_code
_entity_poly.pdbx_strand_id
1 'polypeptide(L)'
;MFNLFRNEWRKLWAKKSSWILLLIAVVFAGLTAWGMHGLGTGINSTVTSDSLSGASTGAKAFLTIFSSGSSLVSIFAIVMTAIIITEEFAKNTIKLLLTRPYNRHQILCSKFLAALAYLVVSLVVVYLVAILFTGAFWGFGGLNKVVDHGMNTWLYGLVTIAIYVLGNLFYLSVVFVLAAGMRSQGLAITFSILLEFVLSIVTQLLTVLMVNKQWWWIKWNPFNLMSYNPLVGNLKGMPAAASLSGWGWAIGLIIYIAVFYFIADYIFNRRDVSLS
;
A
#
# COMPACT_ATOMS: atom_id res chain seq x y z
N MET A 1 20.82 -13.87 -6.71
CA MET A 1 19.53 -13.16 -6.50
C MET A 1 19.69 -11.66 -6.44
N PHE A 2 20.59 -11.15 -5.59
CA PHE A 2 20.78 -9.71 -5.40
C PHE A 2 21.07 -8.91 -6.70
N ASN A 3 21.86 -9.47 -7.62
CA ASN A 3 22.13 -8.83 -8.91
C ASN A 3 20.87 -8.65 -9.79
N LEU A 4 19.92 -9.59 -9.74
CA LEU A 4 18.64 -9.47 -10.46
C LEU A 4 17.79 -8.37 -9.85
N PHE A 5 17.64 -8.38 -8.52
CA PHE A 5 16.93 -7.34 -7.79
C PHE A 5 17.51 -5.96 -8.09
N ARG A 6 18.84 -5.79 -8.02
CA ARG A 6 19.52 -4.54 -8.36
C ARG A 6 19.26 -4.09 -9.79
N ASN A 7 19.15 -5.02 -10.74
CA ASN A 7 18.81 -4.69 -12.12
C ASN A 7 17.38 -4.21 -12.27
N GLU A 8 16.40 -4.91 -11.68
CA GLU A 8 15.00 -4.49 -11.70
C GLU A 8 14.81 -3.15 -10.99
N TRP A 9 15.49 -2.95 -9.86
CA TRP A 9 15.52 -1.68 -9.12
C TRP A 9 16.00 -0.51 -9.99
N ARG A 10 17.14 -0.69 -10.69
CA ARG A 10 17.66 0.35 -11.57
C ARG A 10 16.73 0.65 -12.74
N LYS A 11 16.12 -0.38 -13.33
CA LYS A 11 15.13 -0.20 -14.41
C LYS A 11 13.94 0.63 -13.95
N LEU A 12 13.46 0.41 -12.72
CA LEU A 12 12.33 1.16 -12.16
C LEU A 12 12.65 2.65 -12.06
N TRP A 13 13.75 2.99 -11.42
CA TRP A 13 14.14 4.39 -11.24
C TRP A 13 14.62 5.07 -12.52
N ALA A 14 14.99 4.32 -13.56
CA ALA A 14 15.30 4.89 -14.87
C ALA A 14 14.03 5.34 -15.64
N LYS A 15 12.83 4.86 -15.26
CA LYS A 15 11.59 5.24 -15.94
C LYS A 15 11.10 6.60 -15.45
N LYS A 16 10.79 7.48 -16.41
CA LYS A 16 10.14 8.78 -16.12
C LYS A 16 8.84 8.61 -15.34
N SER A 17 8.05 7.57 -15.63
CA SER A 17 6.78 7.31 -14.96
C SER A 17 6.92 7.15 -13.43
N SER A 18 7.96 6.46 -12.94
CA SER A 18 8.17 6.28 -11.50
C SER A 18 8.39 7.61 -10.77
N TRP A 19 9.16 8.52 -11.38
CA TRP A 19 9.38 9.86 -10.83
C TRP A 19 8.14 10.74 -10.92
N ILE A 20 7.39 10.67 -12.04
CA ILE A 20 6.16 11.43 -12.23
C ILE A 20 5.11 11.03 -11.18
N LEU A 21 4.90 9.73 -10.96
CA LEU A 21 3.93 9.24 -9.97
C LEU A 21 4.32 9.66 -8.55
N LEU A 22 5.60 9.58 -8.20
CA LEU A 22 6.10 10.05 -6.91
C LEU A 22 5.90 11.56 -6.73
N LEU A 23 6.20 12.36 -7.75
CA LEU A 23 5.99 13.81 -7.74
C LEU A 23 4.51 14.14 -7.54
N ILE A 24 3.59 13.46 -8.23
CA ILE A 24 2.15 13.65 -8.07
C ILE A 24 1.72 13.36 -6.63
N ALA A 25 2.20 12.28 -6.02
CA ALA A 25 1.89 11.96 -4.62
C ALA A 25 2.37 13.05 -3.65
N VAL A 26 3.58 13.59 -3.88
CA VAL A 26 4.16 14.68 -3.09
C VAL A 26 3.39 15.98 -3.25
N VAL A 27 3.02 16.35 -4.48
CA VAL A 27 2.22 17.55 -4.77
C VAL A 27 0.84 17.43 -4.13
N PHE A 28 0.21 16.26 -4.19
CA PHE A 28 -1.08 16.04 -3.56
C PHE A 28 -1.00 16.16 -2.03
N ALA A 29 0.03 15.60 -1.40
CA ALA A 29 0.27 15.79 0.04
C ALA A 29 0.53 17.27 0.40
N GLY A 30 1.21 18.02 -0.46
CA GLY A 30 1.38 19.46 -0.30
C GLY A 30 0.07 20.24 -0.44
N LEU A 31 -0.78 19.86 -1.40
CA LEU A 31 -2.11 20.46 -1.60
C LEU A 31 -3.04 20.20 -0.42
N THR A 32 -3.01 19.00 0.19
CA THR A 32 -3.78 18.73 1.41
C THR A 32 -3.27 19.58 2.58
N ALA A 33 -1.95 19.71 2.75
CA ALA A 33 -1.37 20.59 3.77
C ALA A 33 -1.77 22.06 3.58
N TRP A 34 -1.64 22.57 2.35
CA TRP A 34 -2.02 23.94 2.01
C TRP A 34 -3.51 24.18 2.19
N GLY A 35 -4.36 23.26 1.73
CA GLY A 35 -5.81 23.34 1.89
C GLY A 35 -6.23 23.35 3.35
N MET A 36 -5.63 22.50 4.19
CA MET A 36 -5.92 22.47 5.63
C MET A 36 -5.52 23.77 6.34
N HIS A 37 -4.41 24.39 5.95
CA HIS A 37 -3.96 25.66 6.54
C HIS A 37 -4.80 26.84 6.02
N GLY A 38 -5.00 26.91 4.70
CA GLY A 38 -5.59 28.06 4.00
C GLY A 38 -7.11 28.14 4.11
N LEU A 39 -7.83 27.01 4.13
CA LEU A 39 -9.30 27.02 4.22
C LEU A 39 -9.79 27.22 5.66
N GLY A 40 -8.89 27.33 6.64
CA GLY A 40 -9.26 27.46 8.05
C GLY A 40 -10.18 26.33 8.51
N THR A 41 -10.19 25.20 7.80
CA THR A 41 -10.85 23.97 8.23
C THR A 41 -10.06 23.48 9.43
N GLY A 42 -10.35 24.10 10.58
CA GLY A 42 -10.02 23.55 11.88
C GLY A 42 -10.34 22.07 11.81
N ILE A 43 -9.42 21.27 12.35
CA ILE A 43 -9.42 19.81 12.26
C ILE A 43 -10.64 19.29 13.02
N ASN A 44 -11.80 19.45 12.41
CA ASN A 44 -13.11 19.23 12.98
C ASN A 44 -13.52 17.85 12.47
N SER A 45 -13.03 16.85 13.20
CA SER A 45 -13.86 15.74 13.68
C SER A 45 -14.60 14.85 12.68
N THR A 46 -14.17 14.74 11.42
CA THR A 46 -14.81 13.81 10.47
C THR A 46 -13.90 12.70 9.93
N VAL A 47 -12.57 12.76 10.14
CA VAL A 47 -11.64 11.73 9.63
C VAL A 47 -10.73 11.11 10.71
N THR A 48 -10.63 11.70 11.90
CA THR A 48 -9.92 11.08 13.02
C THR A 48 -10.93 10.61 14.02
N SER A 49 -11.13 9.30 14.09
CA SER A 49 -11.71 8.62 15.25
C SER A 49 -11.13 9.17 16.56
N ASP A 50 -11.88 8.99 17.65
CA ASP A 50 -11.56 9.40 19.03
C ASP A 50 -10.13 9.03 19.53
N SER A 51 -9.32 8.31 18.75
CA SER A 51 -7.91 7.96 18.97
C SER A 51 -6.94 9.14 19.00
N LEU A 52 -7.32 10.33 18.48
CA LEU A 52 -6.51 11.56 18.61
C LEU A 52 -7.10 12.59 19.60
N SER A 53 -7.87 12.12 20.59
CA SER A 53 -8.33 12.95 21.71
C SER A 53 -7.12 13.41 22.55
N GLY A 54 -6.72 14.68 22.41
CA GLY A 54 -5.56 15.27 23.09
C GLY A 54 -4.34 15.58 22.20
N ALA A 55 -4.36 15.14 20.93
CA ALA A 55 -3.29 15.44 19.99
C ALA A 55 -3.33 16.90 19.51
N SER A 56 -2.16 17.54 19.44
CA SER A 56 -2.01 18.91 18.93
C SER A 56 -2.48 19.03 17.47
N THR A 57 -2.91 20.23 17.07
CA THR A 57 -3.31 20.54 15.69
C THR A 57 -2.26 20.11 14.67
N GLY A 58 -0.97 20.31 14.97
CA GLY A 58 0.13 19.88 14.10
C GLY A 58 0.27 18.35 13.99
N ALA A 59 0.04 17.61 15.08
CA ALA A 59 0.07 16.13 15.05
C ALA A 59 -1.05 15.54 14.19
N LYS A 60 -2.27 16.09 14.32
CA LYS A 60 -3.40 15.71 13.48
C LYS A 60 -3.15 16.05 12.01
N ALA A 61 -2.62 17.24 11.72
CA ALA A 61 -2.28 17.66 10.37
C ALA A 61 -1.27 16.71 9.72
N PHE A 62 -0.21 16.34 10.45
CA PHE A 62 0.80 15.40 9.99
C PHE A 62 0.22 14.06 9.55
N LEU A 63 -0.60 13.43 10.40
CA LEU A 63 -1.19 12.12 10.09
C LEU A 63 -2.15 12.18 8.91
N THR A 64 -2.93 13.26 8.79
CA THR A 64 -3.83 13.45 7.64
C THR A 64 -3.05 13.63 6.35
N ILE A 65 -2.03 14.51 6.34
CA ILE A 65 -1.17 14.72 5.16
C ILE A 65 -0.50 13.40 4.74
N PHE A 66 0.04 12.66 5.71
CA PHE A 66 0.67 11.37 5.46
C PHE A 66 -0.33 10.33 4.92
N SER A 67 -1.53 10.22 5.51
CA SER A 67 -2.56 9.28 5.05
C SER A 67 -3.03 9.59 3.63
N SER A 68 -3.26 10.86 3.30
CA SER A 68 -3.69 11.28 1.96
C SER A 68 -2.62 11.05 0.89
N GLY A 69 -1.34 11.28 1.21
CA GLY A 69 -0.25 10.94 0.30
C GLY A 69 -0.09 9.44 0.14
N SER A 70 -0.23 8.67 1.22
CA SER A 70 -0.09 7.21 1.23
C SER A 70 -1.18 6.51 0.40
N SER A 71 -2.40 7.05 0.34
CA SER A 71 -3.48 6.50 -0.49
C SER A 71 -3.25 6.68 -1.99
N LEU A 72 -2.46 7.67 -2.42
CA LEU A 72 -2.02 7.74 -3.82
C LEU A 72 -0.86 6.80 -4.08
N VAL A 73 0.04 6.67 -3.11
CA VAL A 73 1.17 5.73 -3.20
C VAL A 73 0.68 4.29 -3.35
N SER A 74 -0.43 3.89 -2.73
CA SER A 74 -1.03 2.55 -2.92
C SER A 74 -1.35 2.28 -4.39
N ILE A 75 -2.14 3.17 -5.00
CA ILE A 75 -2.57 3.09 -6.40
C ILE A 75 -1.32 3.08 -7.31
N PHE A 76 -0.37 3.97 -7.07
CA PHE A 76 0.83 4.07 -7.90
C PHE A 76 1.76 2.87 -7.76
N ALA A 77 1.88 2.29 -6.56
CA ALA A 77 2.63 1.06 -6.36
C ALA A 77 1.99 -0.10 -7.11
N ILE A 78 0.66 -0.23 -7.05
CA ILE A 78 -0.11 -1.24 -7.80
C ILE A 78 0.13 -1.10 -9.31
N VAL A 79 0.03 0.12 -9.85
CA VAL A 79 0.29 0.38 -11.27
C VAL A 79 1.72 0.01 -11.66
N MET A 80 2.71 0.41 -10.84
CA MET A 80 4.11 0.08 -11.10
C MET A 80 4.37 -1.42 -11.06
N THR A 81 3.74 -2.15 -10.14
CA THR A 81 3.80 -3.61 -10.07
C THR A 81 3.23 -4.28 -11.31
N ALA A 82 2.06 -3.84 -11.77
CA ALA A 82 1.48 -4.33 -13.01
C ALA A 82 2.43 -4.10 -14.21
N ILE A 83 3.06 -2.94 -14.29
CA ILE A 83 4.04 -2.60 -15.33
C ILE A 83 5.28 -3.51 -15.26
N ILE A 84 5.90 -3.71 -14.08
CA ILE A 84 7.13 -4.53 -13.93
C ILE A 84 6.93 -5.95 -14.45
N ILE A 85 5.75 -6.51 -14.21
CA ILE A 85 5.42 -7.88 -14.61
C ILE A 85 5.10 -7.92 -16.11
N THR A 86 4.25 -7.02 -16.59
CA THR A 86 3.75 -7.06 -17.98
C THR A 86 4.71 -6.50 -19.02
N GLU A 87 5.64 -5.62 -18.65
CA GLU A 87 6.54 -4.96 -19.61
C GLU A 87 7.41 -5.96 -20.37
N GLU A 88 7.86 -7.02 -19.72
CA GLU A 88 8.69 -8.03 -20.38
C GLU A 88 7.88 -8.89 -21.35
N PHE A 89 6.60 -9.14 -21.03
CA PHE A 89 5.67 -9.81 -21.93
C PHE A 89 5.34 -8.93 -23.12
N ALA A 90 5.07 -7.64 -22.89
CA ALA A 90 4.72 -6.69 -23.95
C ALA A 90 5.87 -6.46 -24.94
N LYS A 91 7.13 -6.47 -24.47
CA LYS A 91 8.31 -6.24 -25.31
C LYS A 91 8.86 -7.50 -25.98
N ASN A 92 8.22 -8.67 -25.82
CA ASN A 92 8.76 -9.98 -26.22
C ASN A 92 10.16 -10.31 -25.68
N THR A 93 10.70 -9.51 -24.75
CA THR A 93 12.05 -9.65 -24.19
C THR A 93 12.19 -10.83 -23.23
N ILE A 94 11.10 -11.52 -22.91
CA ILE A 94 11.13 -12.76 -22.11
C ILE A 94 11.95 -13.84 -22.80
N LYS A 95 11.90 -13.90 -24.13
CA LYS A 95 12.72 -14.82 -24.92
C LYS A 95 14.23 -14.57 -24.67
N LEU A 96 14.64 -13.30 -24.47
CA LEU A 96 16.02 -12.90 -24.15
C LEU A 96 16.41 -13.11 -22.68
N LEU A 97 15.43 -13.17 -21.78
CA LEU A 97 15.66 -13.48 -20.36
C LEU A 97 15.79 -14.97 -20.12
N LEU A 98 15.13 -15.80 -20.94
CA LEU A 98 15.17 -17.27 -20.87
C LEU A 98 16.50 -17.86 -21.38
N THR A 99 17.34 -17.10 -22.07
CA THR A 99 18.69 -17.55 -22.48
C THR A 99 19.75 -17.31 -21.41
N ARG A 100 19.42 -16.64 -20.29
CA ARG A 100 20.32 -16.44 -19.14
C ARG A 100 20.14 -17.55 -18.11
N PRO A 101 21.19 -17.90 -17.32
CA PRO A 101 21.17 -18.99 -16.36
C PRO A 101 20.46 -18.61 -15.04
N TYR A 102 19.23 -18.10 -15.10
CA TYR A 102 18.43 -17.75 -13.93
C TYR A 102 17.11 -18.53 -13.90
N ASN A 103 16.75 -19.07 -12.75
CA ASN A 103 15.51 -19.83 -12.59
C ASN A 103 14.29 -18.90 -12.70
N ARG A 104 13.17 -19.39 -13.25
CA ARG A 104 11.94 -18.58 -13.43
C ARG A 104 11.38 -18.03 -12.11
N HIS A 105 11.38 -18.85 -11.06
CA HIS A 105 11.03 -18.45 -9.68
C HIS A 105 11.89 -17.28 -9.17
N GLN A 106 13.18 -17.29 -9.53
CA GLN A 106 14.14 -16.28 -9.10
C GLN A 106 13.90 -14.93 -9.79
N ILE A 107 13.45 -14.96 -11.05
CA ILE A 107 13.07 -13.76 -11.80
C ILE A 107 11.83 -13.14 -11.16
N LEU A 108 10.77 -13.92 -10.91
CA LEU A 108 9.54 -13.43 -10.30
C LEU A 108 9.77 -12.89 -8.88
N CYS A 109 10.56 -13.60 -8.06
CA CYS A 109 10.95 -13.14 -6.73
C CYS A 109 11.68 -11.79 -6.77
N SER A 110 12.59 -11.60 -7.72
CA SER A 110 13.32 -10.33 -7.87
C SER A 110 12.39 -9.16 -8.25
N LYS A 111 11.35 -9.42 -9.06
CA LYS A 111 10.31 -8.43 -9.40
C LYS A 111 9.45 -8.08 -8.20
N PHE A 112 9.07 -9.08 -7.40
CA PHE A 112 8.28 -8.87 -6.19
C PHE A 112 9.04 -8.00 -5.18
N LEU A 113 10.33 -8.30 -4.96
CA LEU A 113 11.19 -7.48 -4.10
C LEU A 113 11.37 -6.07 -4.66
N ALA A 114 11.52 -5.90 -5.97
CA ALA A 114 11.64 -4.58 -6.59
C ALA A 114 10.37 -3.73 -6.41
N ALA A 115 9.19 -4.34 -6.54
CA ALA A 115 7.91 -3.70 -6.26
C ALA A 115 7.74 -3.32 -4.78
N LEU A 116 8.09 -4.23 -3.86
CA LEU A 116 8.10 -3.97 -2.43
C LEU A 116 9.00 -2.79 -2.08
N ALA A 117 10.23 -2.80 -2.58
CA ALA A 117 11.17 -1.73 -2.30
C ALA A 117 10.68 -0.39 -2.87
N TYR A 118 9.99 -0.39 -4.03
CA TYR A 118 9.44 0.83 -4.63
C TYR A 118 8.36 1.42 -3.71
N LEU A 119 7.49 0.56 -3.18
CA LEU A 119 6.47 0.92 -2.22
C LEU A 119 7.05 1.49 -0.92
N VAL A 120 8.09 0.86 -0.38
CA VAL A 120 8.72 1.35 0.86
C VAL A 120 9.35 2.72 0.62
N VAL A 121 10.09 2.91 -0.47
CA VAL A 121 10.72 4.20 -0.77
C VAL A 121 9.69 5.29 -1.00
N SER A 122 8.61 5.02 -1.75
CA SER A 122 7.57 6.02 -1.99
C SER A 122 6.83 6.42 -0.71
N LEU A 123 6.52 5.47 0.18
CA LEU A 123 5.94 5.77 1.50
C LEU A 123 6.89 6.60 2.38
N VAL A 124 8.18 6.26 2.41
CA VAL A 124 9.18 7.03 3.17
C VAL A 124 9.30 8.46 2.62
N VAL A 125 9.27 8.65 1.30
CA VAL A 125 9.31 9.99 0.70
C VAL A 125 8.08 10.80 1.10
N VAL A 126 6.87 10.22 1.02
CA VAL A 126 5.64 10.91 1.45
C VAL A 126 5.68 11.23 2.95
N TYR A 127 6.22 10.33 3.78
CA TYR A 127 6.39 10.58 5.20
C TYR A 127 7.31 11.78 5.49
N LEU A 128 8.47 11.85 4.83
CA LEU A 128 9.40 12.99 4.96
C LEU A 128 8.74 14.29 4.49
N VAL A 129 8.02 14.25 3.38
CA VAL A 129 7.26 15.39 2.87
C VAL A 129 6.16 15.83 3.84
N ALA A 130 5.46 14.90 4.47
CA ALA A 130 4.46 15.21 5.49
C ALA A 130 5.09 15.91 6.70
N ILE A 131 6.28 15.48 7.15
CA ILE A 131 7.03 16.18 8.22
C ILE A 131 7.39 17.61 7.79
N LEU A 132 7.91 17.78 6.58
CA LEU A 132 8.34 19.08 6.07
C LEU A 132 7.16 20.07 6.00
N PHE A 133 6.03 19.66 5.42
CA PHE A 133 4.85 20.52 5.33
C PHE A 133 4.21 20.81 6.69
N THR A 134 4.14 19.81 7.58
CA THR A 134 3.65 20.04 8.94
C THR A 134 4.54 21.04 9.69
N GLY A 135 5.86 20.87 9.59
CA GLY A 135 6.83 21.78 10.17
C GLY A 135 6.75 23.20 9.62
N ALA A 136 6.49 23.35 8.32
CA ALA A 136 6.39 24.65 7.65
C ALA A 136 5.13 25.45 8.06
N PHE A 137 3.98 24.78 8.19
CA PHE A 137 2.71 25.45 8.46
C PHE A 137 2.34 25.54 9.95
N TRP A 138 2.57 24.48 10.74
CA TRP A 138 2.18 24.40 12.16
C TRP A 138 3.37 24.32 13.13
N GLY A 139 4.60 24.28 12.62
CA GLY A 139 5.81 24.10 13.42
C GLY A 139 6.08 22.64 13.82
N PHE A 140 7.34 22.33 14.12
CA PHE A 140 7.76 20.97 14.50
C PHE A 140 7.32 20.53 15.91
N GLY A 141 6.82 21.46 16.73
CA GLY A 141 6.43 21.20 18.13
C GLY A 141 5.31 20.16 18.28
N GLY A 142 4.48 19.97 17.25
CA GLY A 142 3.43 18.95 17.24
C GLY A 142 3.95 17.50 17.14
N LEU A 143 5.16 17.29 16.59
CA LEU A 143 5.69 15.94 16.31
C LEU A 143 6.20 15.20 17.57
N ASN A 144 6.57 15.96 18.60
CA ASN A 144 7.01 15.43 19.89
C ASN A 144 5.85 15.30 20.90
N LYS A 145 4.62 15.64 20.50
CA LYS A 145 3.46 15.40 21.36
C LYS A 145 3.09 13.93 21.33
N VAL A 146 2.72 13.45 22.51
CA VAL A 146 2.18 12.12 22.72
C VAL A 146 0.79 12.05 22.09
N VAL A 147 0.63 11.08 21.21
CA VAL A 147 -0.62 10.69 20.53
C VAL A 147 -1.08 9.37 21.15
N ASP A 148 -2.11 8.75 20.59
CA ASP A 148 -2.68 7.48 21.03
C ASP A 148 -1.63 6.45 21.49
N HIS A 149 -2.01 5.64 22.48
CA HIS A 149 -1.18 4.59 23.08
C HIS A 149 0.11 5.10 23.75
N GLY A 150 0.20 6.39 24.06
CA GLY A 150 1.36 6.97 24.75
C GLY A 150 2.58 7.17 23.84
N MET A 151 2.41 7.06 22.52
CA MET A 151 3.50 7.15 21.55
C MET A 151 3.68 8.58 21.03
N ASN A 152 4.94 9.00 20.80
CA ASN A 152 5.20 10.27 20.12
C ASN A 152 4.65 10.24 18.69
N THR A 153 4.15 11.39 18.20
CA THR A 153 3.56 11.50 16.85
C THR A 153 4.48 10.98 15.75
N TRP A 154 5.78 11.29 15.81
CA TRP A 154 6.74 10.79 14.80
C TRP A 154 6.85 9.25 14.83
N LEU A 155 6.87 8.65 16.02
CA LEU A 155 6.96 7.21 16.23
C LEU A 155 5.66 6.51 15.79
N TYR A 156 4.51 7.10 16.11
CA TYR A 156 3.20 6.64 15.61
C TYR A 156 3.19 6.61 14.07
N GLY A 157 3.71 7.66 13.44
CA GLY A 157 3.84 7.71 11.98
C GLY A 157 4.75 6.62 11.39
N LEU A 158 5.85 6.27 12.07
CA LEU A 158 6.73 5.16 11.64
C LEU A 158 6.02 3.80 11.72
N VAL A 159 5.29 3.54 12.81
CA VAL A 159 4.49 2.30 12.92
C VAL A 159 3.38 2.28 11.87
N THR A 160 2.81 3.44 11.57
CA THR A 160 1.82 3.59 10.50
C THR A 160 2.40 3.23 9.14
N ILE A 161 3.66 3.59 8.83
CA ILE A 161 4.34 3.13 7.60
C ILE A 161 4.39 1.60 7.56
N ALA A 162 4.78 0.93 8.65
CA ALA A 162 4.88 -0.54 8.67
C ALA A 162 3.53 -1.22 8.39
N ILE A 163 2.44 -0.65 8.92
CA ILE A 163 1.07 -1.13 8.68
C ILE A 163 0.67 -0.92 7.22
N TYR A 164 0.93 0.26 6.66
CA TYR A 164 0.66 0.52 5.24
C TYR A 164 1.49 -0.39 4.33
N VAL A 165 2.75 -0.67 4.67
CA VAL A 165 3.59 -1.60 3.90
C VAL A 165 2.95 -2.99 3.89
N LEU A 166 2.58 -3.54 5.05
CA LEU A 166 1.95 -4.86 5.12
C LEU A 166 0.60 -4.91 4.38
N GLY A 167 -0.26 -3.92 4.60
CA GLY A 167 -1.56 -3.83 3.93
C GLY A 167 -1.42 -3.75 2.41
N ASN A 168 -0.55 -2.87 1.91
CA ASN A 168 -0.32 -2.73 0.48
C ASN A 168 0.37 -3.94 -0.15
N LEU A 169 1.22 -4.64 0.58
CA LEU A 169 1.92 -5.82 0.09
C LEU A 169 0.95 -6.96 -0.24
N PHE A 170 -0.19 -7.04 0.46
CA PHE A 170 -1.31 -7.87 0.03
C PHE A 170 -1.84 -7.45 -1.35
N TYR A 171 -2.16 -6.17 -1.56
CA TYR A 171 -2.66 -5.68 -2.86
C TYR A 171 -1.66 -6.00 -3.98
N LEU A 172 -0.37 -5.80 -3.73
CA LEU A 172 0.68 -6.17 -4.66
C LEU A 172 0.65 -7.65 -5.01
N SER A 173 0.43 -8.55 -4.04
CA SER A 173 0.36 -9.99 -4.30
C SER A 173 -0.82 -10.39 -5.20
N VAL A 174 -1.99 -9.76 -5.04
CA VAL A 174 -3.16 -9.99 -5.90
C VAL A 174 -2.92 -9.45 -7.31
N VAL A 175 -2.34 -8.25 -7.40
CA VAL A 175 -1.94 -7.65 -8.68
C VAL A 175 -0.90 -8.51 -9.37
N PHE A 176 0.00 -9.15 -8.62
CA PHE A 176 0.98 -10.09 -9.16
C PHE A 176 0.30 -11.28 -9.85
N VAL A 177 -0.73 -11.87 -9.25
CA VAL A 177 -1.53 -12.94 -9.85
C VAL A 177 -2.19 -12.49 -11.15
N LEU A 178 -2.85 -11.33 -11.13
CA LEU A 178 -3.54 -10.81 -12.32
C LEU A 178 -2.57 -10.47 -13.45
N ALA A 179 -1.51 -9.73 -13.15
CA ALA A 179 -0.51 -9.33 -14.12
C ALA A 179 0.27 -10.53 -14.67
N ALA A 180 0.55 -11.55 -13.84
CA ALA A 180 1.14 -12.81 -14.29
C ALA A 180 0.21 -13.59 -15.23
N GLY A 181 -1.11 -13.40 -15.17
CA GLY A 181 -2.08 -13.99 -16.10
C GLY A 181 -2.23 -13.24 -17.42
N MET A 182 -1.99 -11.92 -17.43
CA MET A 182 -2.32 -11.06 -18.58
C MET A 182 -1.16 -10.92 -19.59
N ARG A 183 -1.51 -10.80 -20.89
CA ARG A 183 -0.56 -10.60 -21.99
C ARG A 183 -0.34 -9.13 -22.37
N SER A 184 -1.36 -8.29 -22.18
CA SER A 184 -1.29 -6.85 -22.49
C SER A 184 -0.98 -6.03 -21.25
N GLN A 185 -0.02 -5.12 -21.36
CA GLN A 185 0.33 -4.17 -20.31
C GLN A 185 -0.85 -3.25 -19.96
N GLY A 186 -1.59 -2.77 -20.96
CA GLY A 186 -2.75 -1.91 -20.73
C GLY A 186 -3.85 -2.61 -19.96
N LEU A 187 -4.17 -3.87 -20.32
CA LEU A 187 -5.17 -4.66 -19.59
C LEU A 187 -4.77 -4.88 -18.14
N ALA A 188 -3.52 -5.26 -17.87
CA ALA A 188 -3.06 -5.49 -16.51
C ALA A 188 -3.14 -4.25 -15.63
N ILE A 189 -2.74 -3.08 -16.15
CA ILE A 189 -2.84 -1.82 -15.41
C ILE A 189 -4.30 -1.52 -15.08
N THR A 190 -5.20 -1.57 -16.06
CA THR A 190 -6.62 -1.24 -15.87
C THR A 190 -7.29 -2.18 -14.87
N PHE A 191 -7.10 -3.49 -15.01
CA PHE A 191 -7.68 -4.46 -14.08
C PHE A 191 -7.13 -4.32 -12.66
N SER A 192 -5.85 -3.97 -12.51
CA SER A 192 -5.23 -3.78 -11.19
C SER A 192 -5.84 -2.59 -10.45
N ILE A 193 -6.06 -1.48 -11.17
CA ILE A 193 -6.73 -0.29 -10.63
C ILE A 193 -8.19 -0.60 -10.28
N LEU A 194 -8.94 -1.23 -11.21
CA LEU A 194 -10.34 -1.60 -10.97
C LEU A 194 -10.47 -2.54 -9.76
N LEU A 195 -9.53 -3.46 -9.58
CA LEU A 195 -9.53 -4.37 -8.44
C LEU A 195 -9.41 -3.62 -7.12
N GLU A 196 -8.58 -2.59 -7.00
CA GLU A 196 -8.48 -1.79 -5.76
C GLU A 196 -9.84 -1.15 -5.38
N PHE A 197 -10.57 -0.60 -6.35
CA PHE A 197 -11.91 -0.06 -6.13
C PHE A 197 -12.92 -1.13 -5.75
N VAL A 198 -12.92 -2.27 -6.45
CA VAL A 198 -13.81 -3.40 -6.13
C VAL A 198 -13.53 -3.91 -4.72
N LEU A 199 -12.26 -4.08 -4.36
CA LEU A 199 -11.87 -4.49 -3.02
C LEU A 199 -12.36 -3.50 -1.98
N SER A 200 -12.21 -2.18 -2.21
CA SER A 200 -12.72 -1.17 -1.28
C SER A 200 -14.24 -1.24 -1.08
N ILE A 201 -15.01 -1.54 -2.13
CA ILE A 201 -16.47 -1.70 -2.01
C ILE A 201 -16.80 -2.96 -1.19
N VAL A 202 -16.09 -4.06 -1.47
CA VAL A 202 -16.28 -5.34 -0.76
C VAL A 202 -15.93 -5.20 0.72
N THR A 203 -14.85 -4.50 1.08
CA THR A 203 -14.47 -4.29 2.49
C THR A 203 -15.49 -3.45 3.25
N GLN A 204 -16.04 -2.41 2.62
CA GLN A 204 -17.11 -1.59 3.20
C GLN A 204 -18.39 -2.41 3.40
N LEU A 205 -18.77 -3.23 2.42
CA LEU A 205 -19.94 -4.09 2.53
C LEU A 205 -19.77 -5.16 3.62
N LEU A 206 -18.60 -5.81 3.69
CA LEU A 206 -18.25 -6.76 4.75
C LEU A 206 -18.29 -6.12 6.14
N THR A 207 -17.83 -4.87 6.25
CA THR A 207 -17.90 -4.08 7.48
C THR A 207 -19.34 -3.89 7.95
N VAL A 208 -20.25 -3.49 7.06
CA VAL A 208 -21.68 -3.32 7.38
C VAL A 208 -22.32 -4.65 7.79
N LEU A 209 -21.97 -5.75 7.11
CA LEU A 209 -22.47 -7.08 7.46
C LEU A 209 -22.01 -7.55 8.84
N MET A 210 -20.77 -7.24 9.23
CA MET A 210 -20.26 -7.57 10.57
C MET A 210 -20.99 -6.80 11.68
N VAL A 211 -21.30 -5.52 11.46
CA VAL A 211 -22.05 -4.70 12.43
C VAL A 211 -23.44 -5.28 12.67
N ASN A 212 -24.12 -5.74 11.62
CA ASN A 212 -25.51 -6.18 11.69
C ASN A 212 -25.70 -7.66 12.07
N LYS A 213 -24.81 -8.56 11.62
CA LYS A 213 -25.00 -10.02 11.75
C LYS A 213 -23.97 -10.72 12.65
N GLN A 214 -22.90 -10.02 13.09
CA GLN A 214 -21.84 -10.51 13.98
C GLN A 214 -21.28 -11.91 13.63
N TRP A 215 -21.10 -12.22 12.34
CA TRP A 215 -20.52 -13.51 11.94
C TRP A 215 -19.02 -13.60 12.26
N TRP A 216 -18.65 -14.56 13.09
CA TRP A 216 -17.29 -14.71 13.61
C TRP A 216 -16.25 -15.16 12.56
N TRP A 217 -16.66 -15.75 11.42
CA TRP A 217 -15.75 -16.20 10.35
C TRP A 217 -15.34 -15.08 9.40
N ILE A 218 -16.16 -14.03 9.28
CA ILE A 218 -15.85 -12.87 8.43
C ILE A 218 -14.58 -12.15 8.91
N LYS A 219 -14.26 -12.27 10.21
CA LYS A 219 -13.06 -11.69 10.83
C LYS A 219 -11.77 -12.03 10.06
N TRP A 220 -11.63 -13.30 9.65
CA TRP A 220 -10.43 -13.83 9.00
C TRP A 220 -10.43 -13.64 7.49
N ASN A 221 -11.48 -13.05 6.92
CA ASN A 221 -11.51 -12.78 5.50
C ASN A 221 -10.37 -11.81 5.13
N PRO A 222 -9.57 -12.09 4.09
CA PRO A 222 -8.43 -11.24 3.71
C PRO A 222 -8.85 -9.80 3.43
N PHE A 223 -10.04 -9.59 2.86
CA PHE A 223 -10.60 -8.27 2.59
C PHE A 223 -10.93 -7.53 3.89
N ASN A 224 -11.46 -8.23 4.89
CA ASN A 224 -11.67 -7.62 6.19
C ASN A 224 -10.34 -7.26 6.89
N LEU A 225 -9.35 -8.14 6.81
CA LEU A 225 -8.01 -7.88 7.35
C LEU A 225 -7.37 -6.65 6.70
N MET A 226 -7.57 -6.39 5.41
CA MET A 226 -7.05 -5.17 4.75
C MET A 226 -7.61 -3.87 5.33
N SER A 227 -8.88 -3.87 5.73
CA SER A 227 -9.55 -2.68 6.26
C SER A 227 -9.17 -2.40 7.72
N TYR A 228 -8.67 -3.42 8.43
CA TYR A 228 -8.32 -3.32 9.83
C TYR A 228 -6.99 -2.58 10.02
N ASN A 229 -7.02 -1.45 10.73
CA ASN A 229 -5.82 -0.76 11.20
C ASN A 229 -5.66 -0.98 12.72
N PRO A 230 -4.63 -1.71 13.17
CA PRO A 230 -4.45 -2.03 14.59
C PRO A 230 -4.14 -0.81 15.47
N LEU A 231 -3.74 0.33 14.89
CA LEU A 231 -3.41 1.55 15.65
C LEU A 231 -4.62 2.43 15.95
N VAL A 232 -5.70 2.30 15.17
CA VAL A 232 -6.81 3.27 15.22
C VAL A 232 -7.85 2.89 16.29
N GLY A 233 -7.64 1.78 17.00
CA GLY A 233 -8.66 1.19 17.85
C GLY A 233 -9.92 0.82 17.05
N ASN A 234 -10.87 0.12 17.67
CA ASN A 234 -12.15 -0.12 17.01
C ASN A 234 -12.81 1.23 16.70
N LEU A 235 -13.16 1.47 15.43
CA LEU A 235 -14.11 2.54 15.08
C LEU A 235 -15.32 2.38 15.99
N LYS A 236 -15.62 3.40 16.79
CA LYS A 236 -16.73 3.41 17.74
C LYS A 236 -18.02 3.05 16.98
N GLY A 237 -18.57 1.86 17.23
CA GLY A 237 -19.71 1.29 16.50
C GLY A 237 -19.47 -0.06 15.83
N MET A 238 -18.22 -0.52 15.70
CA MET A 238 -17.92 -1.90 15.33
C MET A 238 -18.06 -2.84 16.54
N PRO A 239 -18.79 -3.97 16.43
CA PRO A 239 -18.83 -4.98 17.47
C PRO A 239 -17.42 -5.42 17.87
N ALA A 240 -17.21 -5.68 19.17
CA ALA A 240 -15.99 -6.29 19.71
C ALA A 240 -15.60 -7.60 18.98
N ALA A 241 -16.55 -8.23 18.28
CA ALA A 241 -16.30 -9.32 17.37
C ALA A 241 -15.29 -8.98 16.25
N ALA A 242 -15.15 -7.74 15.78
CA ALA A 242 -14.19 -7.41 14.71
C ALA A 242 -12.75 -7.19 15.21
N SER A 243 -12.50 -7.22 16.52
CA SER A 243 -11.15 -7.02 17.07
C SER A 243 -10.29 -8.27 16.92
N LEU A 244 -9.46 -8.32 15.88
CA LEU A 244 -8.30 -9.19 15.88
C LEU A 244 -7.20 -8.55 16.73
N SER A 245 -6.44 -9.38 17.45
CA SER A 245 -5.14 -8.95 17.98
C SER A 245 -4.27 -8.46 16.83
N GLY A 246 -3.51 -7.36 17.01
CA GLY A 246 -2.62 -6.82 15.98
C GLY A 246 -1.64 -7.86 15.42
N TRP A 247 -1.23 -8.82 16.25
CA TRP A 247 -0.41 -9.96 15.81
C TRP A 247 -1.18 -10.97 14.96
N GLY A 248 -2.43 -11.27 15.32
CA GLY A 248 -3.30 -12.16 14.53
C GLY A 248 -3.60 -11.58 13.15
N TRP A 249 -3.81 -10.27 13.08
CA TRP A 249 -3.95 -9.53 11.82
C TRP A 249 -2.70 -9.67 10.92
N ALA A 250 -1.51 -9.39 11.49
CA ALA A 250 -0.25 -9.45 10.74
C ALA A 250 0.04 -10.87 10.22
N ILE A 251 -0.12 -11.89 11.06
CA ILE A 251 0.10 -13.29 10.68
C ILE A 251 -0.89 -13.71 9.58
N GLY A 252 -2.17 -13.37 9.73
CA GLY A 252 -3.20 -13.67 8.73
C GLY A 252 -2.85 -13.09 7.36
N LEU A 253 -2.48 -11.80 7.30
CA LEU A 253 -2.09 -11.15 6.06
C LEU A 253 -0.85 -11.80 5.42
N ILE A 254 0.19 -12.12 6.20
CA ILE A 254 1.41 -12.75 5.68
C ILE A 254 1.10 -14.10 5.05
N ILE A 255 0.23 -14.91 5.67
CA ILE A 255 -0.21 -16.18 5.10
C ILE A 255 -0.88 -15.96 3.75
N TYR A 256 -1.83 -15.03 3.66
CA TYR A 256 -2.50 -14.76 2.39
C TYR A 256 -1.56 -14.24 1.31
N ILE A 257 -0.64 -13.33 1.67
CA ILE A 257 0.40 -12.83 0.77
C ILE A 257 1.20 -14.01 0.18
N ALA A 258 1.63 -14.95 1.04
CA ALA A 258 2.37 -16.12 0.59
C ALA A 258 1.54 -16.99 -0.36
N VAL A 259 0.27 -17.23 -0.03
CA VAL A 259 -0.66 -18.00 -0.89
C VAL A 259 -0.81 -17.35 -2.27
N PHE A 260 -1.12 -16.05 -2.33
CA PHE A 260 -1.26 -15.34 -3.61
C PHE A 260 0.05 -15.29 -4.39
N TYR A 261 1.18 -15.13 -3.71
CA TYR A 261 2.49 -15.18 -4.34
C TYR A 261 2.76 -16.55 -4.99
N PHE A 262 2.48 -17.65 -4.28
CA PHE A 262 2.66 -19.01 -4.83
C PHE A 262 1.72 -19.28 -6.01
N ILE A 263 0.50 -18.75 -5.98
CA ILE A 263 -0.42 -18.80 -7.13
C ILE A 263 0.16 -18.02 -8.33
N ALA A 264 0.69 -16.82 -8.09
CA ALA A 264 1.33 -16.02 -9.14
C ALA A 264 2.55 -16.74 -9.75
N ASP A 265 3.38 -17.33 -8.91
CA ASP A 265 4.53 -18.13 -9.32
C ASP A 265 4.11 -19.36 -10.15
N TYR A 266 3.08 -20.08 -9.72
CA TYR A 266 2.52 -21.20 -10.47
C TYR A 266 2.03 -20.77 -11.86
N ILE A 267 1.24 -19.69 -11.96
CA ILE A 267 0.73 -19.16 -13.23
C ILE A 267 1.87 -18.71 -14.13
N PHE A 268 2.87 -18.02 -13.57
CA PHE A 268 4.02 -17.53 -14.31
C PHE A 268 4.87 -18.66 -14.91
N ASN A 269 5.03 -19.76 -14.17
CA ASN A 269 5.81 -20.92 -14.63
C ASN A 269 5.08 -21.77 -15.66
N ARG A 270 3.77 -21.94 -15.52
CA ARG A 270 2.89 -22.70 -16.43
C ARG A 270 2.56 -21.95 -17.72
N ARG A 271 2.75 -20.63 -17.75
CA ARG A 271 2.60 -19.85 -18.99
C ARG A 271 3.70 -20.25 -19.97
N ASP A 272 3.35 -21.11 -20.91
CA ASP A 272 4.17 -21.35 -22.08
C ASP A 272 4.40 -20.03 -22.81
N VAL A 273 5.67 -19.65 -22.95
CA VAL A 273 6.10 -18.63 -23.88
C VAL A 273 6.01 -19.30 -25.25
N SER A 274 4.85 -19.19 -25.92
CA SER A 274 4.66 -19.79 -27.23
C SER A 274 5.76 -19.28 -28.16
N LEU A 275 6.57 -20.23 -28.64
CA LEU A 275 7.50 -20.04 -29.75
C LEU A 275 6.67 -19.96 -31.04
N SER A 276 5.92 -18.88 -31.17
CA SER A 276 5.46 -18.36 -32.46
C SER A 276 6.15 -17.03 -32.69
#